data_AF-A0A3D3A8Y8-F1
#
_entry.id   AF-A0A3D3A8Y8-F1
#
_cell.length_a   1.000
_cell.length_b   1.000
_cell.length_c   1.000
_cell.angle_alpha   90.00
_cell.angle_beta   90.00
_cell.angle_gamma   90.00
#
_symmetry.space_group_name_H-M   'P 1'
#
loop_
_entity.id
_entity.type
_entity.pdbx_description
1 polymer ?
#
loop_
_entity_poly.entity_id
_entity_poly.type
_entity_poly.pdbx_seq_one_letter_code
_entity_poly.pdbx_strand_id
1 'polypeptide(L)' 'LKEMQSISAQNYGAVLLEFDVSFNKEQALLDVREKMDQVRPELPDDAEEPDVREFNAGLFPVIMV' A
#
# COMPACT_ATOMS: atom_id res chain seq x y z
N LEU A 1 12.18 -4.43 1.75
CA LEU A 1 11.06 -4.10 2.64
C LEU A 1 11.68 -3.80 3.99
N LYS A 2 11.53 -2.57 4.47
CA LYS A 2 12.14 -2.14 5.73
C LYS A 2 11.19 -2.44 6.89
N GLU A 3 9.90 -2.15 6.71
CA GLU A 3 8.89 -2.38 7.73
C GLU A 3 7.53 -2.70 7.11
N MET A 4 6.73 -3.49 7.82
CA MET A 4 5.33 -3.79 7.50
C MET A 4 4.50 -3.61 8.77
N GLN A 5 3.49 -2.73 8.70
CA GLN A 5 2.53 -2.52 9.77
C GLN A 5 1.12 -2.85 9.29
N SER A 6 0.35 -3.52 10.14
CA SER A 6 -1.07 -3.84 9.90
C SER A 6 -1.93 -3.17 10.95
N ILE A 7 -2.91 -2.39 10.51
CA ILE A 7 -3.92 -1.76 11.36
C ILE A 7 -5.24 -2.49 11.10
N SER A 8 -5.87 -2.97 12.16
CA SER A 8 -7.17 -3.62 12.11
C SER A 8 -8.11 -2.99 13.13
N ALA A 9 -9.23 -2.46 12.64
CA ALA A 9 -10.31 -1.89 13.42
C ALA A 9 -11.65 -2.43 12.90
N GLN A 10 -12.74 -2.21 13.67
CA GLN A 10 -14.07 -2.61 13.22
C GLN A 10 -14.38 -1.92 11.88
N ASN A 11 -14.63 -2.74 10.85
CA ASN A 11 -14.93 -2.29 9.50
C ASN A 11 -13.78 -1.55 8.77
N TYR A 12 -12.53 -1.69 9.23
CA TYR A 12 -11.37 -1.05 8.62
C TYR A 12 -10.11 -1.90 8.77
N GLY A 13 -9.49 -2.25 7.64
CA GLY A 13 -8.18 -2.87 7.59
C GLY A 13 -7.25 -2.04 6.73
N ALA A 14 -6.04 -1.77 7.22
CA ALA A 14 -5.00 -1.09 6.44
C ALA A 14 -3.65 -1.79 6.63
N VAL A 15 -2.90 -1.90 5.54
CA VAL A 15 -1.52 -2.43 5.56
C VAL A 15 -0.60 -1.34 5.02
N LEU A 16 0.38 -0.97 5.83
CA LEU A 16 1.39 0.02 5.49
C LEU A 16 2.73 -0.69 5.26
N LEU A 17 3.30 -0.49 4.07
CA LEU A 17 4.58 -1.07 3.67
C LEU A 17 5.61 0.05 3.53
N GLU A 18 6.65 0.02 4.36
CA GLU A 18 7.78 0.95 4.30
C GLU A 18 8.95 0.33 3.54
N PHE A 19 9.48 1.06 2.55
CA PHE A 19 10.64 0.67 1.75
C PHE A 19 11.82 1.60 2.05
N ASP A 20 13.04 1.05 2.03
CA ASP A 20 14.28 1.82 2.20
C ASP A 20 14.49 2.82 1.06
N VAL A 21 15.01 4.00 1.38
CA VAL A 21 15.14 5.18 0.48
C VAL A 21 15.99 4.90 -0.78
N SER A 22 16.78 3.83 -0.79
CA SER A 22 17.58 3.37 -1.95
C SER A 22 16.80 2.47 -2.92
N PHE A 23 15.47 2.43 -2.86
CA PHE A 23 14.67 1.62 -3.78
C PHE A 23 14.34 2.37 -5.08
N ASN A 24 14.31 1.63 -6.20
CA ASN A 24 13.74 2.16 -7.43
C ASN A 24 12.22 2.23 -7.28
N LYS A 25 11.74 3.44 -7.05
CA LYS A 25 10.32 3.78 -6.88
C LYS A 25 9.45 3.37 -8.08
N GLU A 26 9.97 3.51 -9.30
CA GLU A 26 9.25 3.14 -10.52
C GLU A 26 9.06 1.63 -10.58
N GLN A 27 10.11 0.87 -10.25
CA GLN A 27 10.05 -0.59 -10.17
C GLN A 27 9.06 -1.06 -9.11
N ALA A 28 9.06 -0.46 -7.91
CA ALA A 28 8.15 -0.86 -6.85
C ALA A 28 6.68 -0.55 -7.16
N LEU A 29 6.39 0.56 -7.84
CA LEU A 29 5.03 0.86 -8.30
C LEU A 29 4.56 -0.18 -9.33
N LEU A 30 5.47 -0.58 -10.25
CA LEU A 30 5.24 -1.65 -11.21
C LEU A 30 4.96 -2.98 -10.51
N ASP A 31 5.80 -3.38 -9.57
CA ASP A 31 5.67 -4.64 -8.83
C ASP A 31 4.35 -4.72 -8.05
N VAL A 32 3.91 -3.61 -7.44
CA VAL A 32 2.63 -3.55 -6.71
C VAL A 32 1.44 -3.61 -7.67
N ARG A 33 1.51 -2.93 -8.81
CA ARG A 33 0.45 -3.00 -9.84
C ARG A 33 0.33 -4.39 -10.43
N GLU A 34 1.43 -5.01 -10.82
CA GLU A 34 1.44 -6.38 -11.36
C GLU A 34 0.88 -7.39 -10.35
N LYS A 35 1.26 -7.27 -9.08
CA LYS A 35 0.70 -8.13 -8.02
C LYS A 35 -0.79 -7.87 -7.81
N MET A 36 -1.24 -6.63 -7.90
CA MET A 36 -2.67 -6.36 -7.80
C MET A 36 -3.46 -6.91 -8.97
N ASP A 37 -2.93 -6.84 -10.19
CA ASP A 37 -3.58 -7.42 -11.37
C ASP A 37 -3.66 -8.95 -11.29
N GLN A 38 -2.68 -9.61 -10.67
CA GLN A 38 -2.70 -11.06 -10.43
C GLN A 38 -3.74 -11.48 -9.39
N VAL A 39 -3.97 -10.65 -8.37
CA VAL A 39 -4.90 -10.94 -7.26
C VAL A 39 -6.33 -10.48 -7.58
N ARG A 40 -6.51 -9.56 -8.54
CA ARG A 40 -7.82 -9.05 -8.98
C ARG A 40 -8.87 -10.14 -9.26
N PRO A 41 -8.56 -11.29 -9.88
CA PRO A 41 -9.52 -12.37 -10.12
C PRO A 41 -9.87 -13.18 -8.87
N GLU A 42 -9.06 -13.08 -7.81
CA GLU A 42 -9.29 -13.72 -6.52
C GLU A 42 -10.10 -12.82 -5.57
N LEU A 43 -10.33 -11.56 -5.96
CA LEU A 43 -11.16 -10.64 -5.19
C LEU A 43 -12.64 -11.01 -5.31
N PRO A 44 -13.41 -10.93 -4.22
CA PRO A 44 -14.87 -11.06 -4.25
C PRO A 44 -15.52 -10.07 -5.22
N ASP A 45 -16.66 -10.46 -5.81
CA ASP A 45 -17.40 -9.62 -6.77
C ASP A 45 -17.92 -8.30 -6.18
N ASP A 46 -18.02 -8.21 -4.85
CA ASP A 46 -18.42 -7.01 -4.10
C ASP A 46 -17.23 -6.15 -3.65
N ALA A 47 -15.99 -6.52 -3.99
CA ALA A 47 -14.81 -5.74 -3.70
C ALA A 47 -14.71 -4.51 -4.62
N GLU A 48 -14.48 -3.33 -4.05
CA GLU A 48 -14.18 -2.12 -4.82
C GLU A 48 -12.85 -2.25 -5.58
N GLU A 49 -12.71 -1.53 -6.69
CA GLU A 49 -11.48 -1.58 -7.47
C GLU A 49 -10.26 -1.15 -6.63
N PRO A 50 -9.19 -1.97 -6.59
CA PRO A 50 -8.01 -1.66 -5.79
C PRO A 50 -7.30 -0.43 -6.35
N ASP A 51 -7.15 0.60 -5.52
CA ASP A 51 -6.48 1.86 -5.87
C ASP A 51 -5.01 1.86 -5.37
N VAL A 52 -4.07 1.96 -6.30
CA VAL A 52 -2.63 2.00 -6.02
C VAL A 52 -2.15 3.45 -6.07
N ARG A 53 -2.07 4.08 -4.89
CA ARG A 53 -1.53 5.44 -4.73
C ARG A 53 -0.12 5.43 -4.14
N GLU A 54 0.69 6.34 -4.66
CA GLU A 54 1.96 6.70 -4.05
C GLU A 54 1.72 7.58 -2.82
N PHE A 55 2.35 7.23 -1.70
CA PHE A 55 2.34 8.03 -0.47
C PHE A 55 3.76 8.45 -0.12
N ASN A 56 4.00 9.76 -0.03
CA ASN A 56 5.28 10.29 0.43
C ASN A 56 5.14 10.78 1.88
N ALA A 57 5.60 9.95 2.82
CA ALA A 57 5.55 10.25 4.25
C ALA A 57 6.40 11.49 4.64
N GLY A 58 7.36 11.91 3.81
CA GLY A 58 8.18 13.11 4.05
C GLY A 58 7.43 14.43 3.78
N LEU A 59 6.30 14.38 3.08
CA LEU A 59 5.42 15.54 2.84
C LEU A 59 4.27 15.64 3.85
N PHE A 60 4.10 14.61 4.70
CA PHE A 60 3.09 14.64 5.76
C PHE A 60 3.62 15.39 6.98
N PRO A 61 2.94 16.45 7.45
CA PRO A 61 3.30 17.06 8.71
C PRO A 61 3.05 16.05 9.84
N VAL A 62 4.08 15.74 10.61
CA VAL A 62 3.96 14.92 11.82
C VAL A 62 3.28 15.77 12.89
N ILE A 63 1.94 15.77 12.93
CA ILE A 63 1.20 16.24 14.10
C ILE A 63 0.98 15.02 14.99
N MET A 64 1.82 14.89 16.02
CA MET A 64 1.50 14.08 17.20
C MET A 64 0.57 14.92 18.09
N VAL A 65 -0.62 14.38 18.39
CA VAL A 65 -1.47 14.85 19.49
C VAL A 65 -1.26 13.98 20.72
#